data_AF-A0A7I7Q4K9-F1
#
_entry.id   AF-A0A7I7Q4K9-F1
#
_cell.length_a   1.000
_cell.length_b   1.000
_cell.length_c   1.000
_cell.angle_alpha   90.00
_cell.angle_beta   90.00
_cell.angle_gamma   90.00
#
_symmetry.space_group_name_H-M   'P 1'
#
loop_
_entity.id
_entity.type
_entity.pdbx_description
1 polymer ?
#
loop_
_entity_poly.entity_id
_entity_poly.type
_entity_poly.pdbx_seq_one_letter_code
_entity_poly.pdbx_strand_id
1 'polypeptide(L)'
;MTVRDEALSLRELLKFEFLFSGRTQFEKELADEVRLIGPVEDTSKAAAAVDVRGLLESADLLLAHLVLRPFLDAYHIVADRLAALGDESLDENAFLNECLELGKQWELQRRIASAESRSMELFKTALRLARHRELVDGSDSEQLAKRRQEFADEIATATRRVNAIAELARAQ
;
A
#
# COMPACT_ATOMS: atom_id res chain seq x y z
N MET A 1 6.04 13.60 -10.13
CA MET A 1 5.24 13.10 -9.00
C MET A 1 5.79 13.75 -7.75
N THR A 2 4.94 14.47 -7.01
CA THR A 2 5.36 15.31 -5.88
C THR A 2 5.24 14.54 -4.56
N VAL A 3 5.90 15.01 -3.49
CA VAL A 3 5.76 14.37 -2.16
C VAL A 3 4.29 14.36 -1.72
N ARG A 4 3.56 15.45 -2.01
CA ARG A 4 2.13 15.57 -1.73
C ARG A 4 1.30 14.54 -2.51
N ASP A 5 1.57 14.35 -3.80
CA ASP A 5 0.80 13.40 -4.62
C ASP A 5 0.96 11.97 -4.10
N GLU A 6 2.19 11.60 -3.69
CA GLU A 6 2.47 10.28 -3.12
C GLU A 6 1.77 10.06 -1.78
N ALA A 7 1.79 11.07 -0.90
CA ALA A 7 1.09 10.99 0.37
C ALA A 7 -0.43 10.85 0.19
N LEU A 8 -1.01 11.54 -0.78
CA LEU A 8 -2.43 11.43 -1.10
C LEU A 8 -2.79 10.09 -1.73
N SER A 9 -1.92 9.53 -2.58
CA SER A 9 -2.08 8.17 -3.11
C SER A 9 -2.06 7.14 -1.99
N LEU A 10 -1.09 7.20 -1.07
CA LEU A 10 -1.03 6.31 0.09
C LEU A 10 -2.24 6.48 1.01
N ARG A 11 -2.70 7.72 1.23
CA ARG A 11 -3.94 8.01 1.97
C ARG A 11 -5.14 7.30 1.35
N GLU A 12 -5.32 7.38 0.02
CA GLU A 12 -6.42 6.69 -0.65
C GLU A 12 -6.28 5.18 -0.65
N LEU A 13 -5.04 4.66 -0.70
CA LEU A 13 -4.76 3.23 -0.60
C LEU A 13 -5.08 2.68 0.80
N LEU A 14 -4.86 3.46 1.86
CA LEU A 14 -4.96 3.01 3.24
C LEU A 14 -6.17 3.57 4.00
N LYS A 15 -7.09 4.27 3.33
CA LYS A 15 -8.26 4.93 3.95
C LYS A 15 -9.23 4.02 4.69
N PHE A 16 -9.13 2.70 4.47
CA PHE A 16 -9.95 1.71 5.14
C PHE A 16 -9.27 1.12 6.39
N GLU A 17 -8.00 1.45 6.62
CA GLU A 17 -7.20 1.02 7.78
C GLU A 17 -6.96 2.18 8.76
N PHE A 18 -6.78 3.39 8.25
CA PHE A 18 -6.48 4.56 9.05
C PHE A 18 -7.55 5.64 8.91
N LEU A 19 -7.76 6.37 10.01
CA LEU A 19 -8.56 7.58 10.02
C LEU A 19 -7.69 8.76 9.62
N PHE A 20 -7.98 9.31 8.44
CA PHE A 20 -7.30 10.51 7.95
C PHE A 20 -8.14 11.75 8.21
N SER A 21 -7.47 12.87 8.46
CA SER A 21 -8.09 14.18 8.44
C SER A 21 -8.65 14.51 7.04
N GLY A 22 -9.52 15.52 6.99
CA GLY A 22 -10.02 16.05 5.73
C GLY A 22 -8.86 16.50 4.84
N ARG A 23 -9.02 16.40 3.51
CA ARG A 23 -7.90 16.55 2.56
C ARG A 23 -7.03 17.79 2.80
N THR A 24 -7.63 18.97 2.96
CA THR A 24 -6.90 20.23 3.18
C THR A 24 -6.09 20.21 4.47
N GLN A 25 -6.66 19.63 5.54
CA GLN A 25 -6.01 19.50 6.83
C GLN A 25 -4.85 18.48 6.75
N PHE A 26 -5.06 17.36 6.07
CA PHE A 26 -4.02 16.35 5.83
C PHE A 26 -2.83 16.92 5.06
N GLU A 27 -3.05 17.73 4.03
CA GLU A 27 -1.96 18.36 3.26
C GLU A 27 -1.12 19.31 4.13
N LYS A 28 -1.74 20.00 5.09
CA LYS A 28 -1.03 20.85 6.06
C LYS A 28 -0.22 20.01 7.04
N GLU A 29 -0.84 19.00 7.65
CA GLU A 29 -0.20 18.06 8.58
C GLU A 29 1.00 17.37 7.94
N LEU A 30 0.87 16.95 6.68
CA LEU A 30 1.97 16.38 5.90
C LEU A 30 3.15 17.35 5.80
N ALA A 31 2.89 18.61 5.45
CA ALA A 31 3.95 19.60 5.30
C ALA A 31 4.64 19.91 6.65
N ASP A 32 3.87 19.94 7.75
CA ASP A 32 4.40 20.10 9.10
C ASP A 32 5.28 18.91 9.51
N GLU A 33 4.83 17.67 9.27
CA GLU A 33 5.55 16.46 9.66
C GLU A 33 6.85 16.25 8.87
N VAL A 34 6.82 16.45 7.55
CA VAL A 34 8.01 16.28 6.71
C VAL A 34 9.12 17.28 7.09
N ARG A 35 8.75 18.48 7.58
CA ARG A 35 9.71 19.47 8.10
C ARG A 35 10.41 19.01 9.39
N LEU A 36 9.84 18.07 10.14
CA LEU A 36 10.49 17.48 11.31
C LEU A 36 11.60 16.49 10.92
N ILE A 37 11.45 15.83 9.77
CA ILE A 37 12.42 14.85 9.25
C ILE A 37 13.63 15.58 8.64
N GLY A 38 13.40 16.71 7.96
CA GLY A 38 14.49 17.54 7.46
C GLY A 38 14.02 18.77 6.68
N PRO A 39 14.95 19.50 6.02
CA PRO A 39 14.68 20.80 5.43
C PRO A 39 13.92 20.68 4.09
N VAL A 40 12.68 20.20 4.14
CA VAL A 40 11.77 20.16 2.99
C VAL A 40 10.91 21.42 2.99
N GLU A 41 11.20 22.33 2.07
CA GLU A 41 10.50 23.62 1.98
C GLU A 41 9.09 23.49 1.38
N ASP A 42 8.92 22.61 0.40
CA ASP A 42 7.69 22.54 -0.40
C ASP A 42 7.36 21.10 -0.84
N THR A 43 6.35 20.50 -0.20
CA THR A 43 5.87 19.15 -0.52
C THR A 43 5.10 19.07 -1.83
N SER A 44 4.73 20.22 -2.42
CA SER A 44 4.09 20.27 -3.74
C SER A 44 5.10 20.19 -4.90
N LYS A 45 6.40 20.14 -4.60
CA LYS A 45 7.46 19.92 -5.60
C LYS A 45 7.88 18.45 -5.64
N ALA A 46 8.46 18.06 -6.77
CA ALA A 46 9.14 16.78 -6.87
C ALA A 46 10.41 16.82 -6.00
N ALA A 47 10.67 15.72 -5.29
CA ALA A 47 11.92 15.52 -4.57
C ALA A 47 12.80 14.54 -5.35
N ALA A 48 14.11 14.79 -5.42
CA ALA A 48 15.02 13.84 -6.03
C ALA A 48 15.17 12.62 -5.11
N ALA A 49 15.27 11.42 -5.70
CA ALA A 49 15.41 10.19 -4.94
C ALA A 49 16.64 10.18 -4.02
N VAL A 50 17.72 10.87 -4.42
CA VAL A 50 18.93 11.03 -3.62
C VAL A 50 18.67 11.87 -2.36
N ASP A 51 17.90 12.95 -2.47
CA ASP A 51 17.57 13.82 -1.34
C ASP A 51 16.66 13.09 -0.35
N VAL A 52 15.63 12.39 -0.86
CA VAL A 52 14.74 11.58 -0.02
C VAL A 52 15.51 10.48 0.70
N ARG A 53 16.45 9.82 0.01
CA ARG A 53 17.28 8.80 0.62
C ARG A 53 18.18 9.37 1.72
N GLY A 54 18.81 10.52 1.48
CA GLY A 54 19.61 11.20 2.50
C GLY A 54 18.81 11.55 3.74
N LEU A 55 17.57 12.03 3.57
CA LEU A 55 16.64 12.30 4.69
C LEU A 55 16.31 11.05 5.49
N LEU A 56 16.03 9.92 4.83
CA LEU A 56 15.75 8.65 5.49
C LEU A 56 16.99 8.11 6.24
N GLU A 57 18.18 8.24 5.65
CA GLU A 57 19.44 7.82 6.27
C GLU A 57 19.80 8.68 7.49
N SER A 58 19.40 9.96 7.51
CA SER A 58 19.61 10.87 8.64
C SER A 58 18.53 10.82 9.73
N ALA A 59 17.39 10.17 9.47
CA ALA A 59 16.29 10.12 10.41
C ALA A 59 16.62 9.25 11.63
N ASP A 60 16.27 9.71 12.84
CA ASP A 60 16.56 9.00 14.08
C ASP A 60 15.88 7.61 14.15
N LEU A 61 14.69 7.49 13.57
CA LEU A 61 13.90 6.26 13.59
C LEU A 61 13.08 6.09 12.30
N LEU A 62 13.12 4.89 11.74
CA LEU A 62 12.36 4.51 10.54
C LEU A 62 11.21 3.55 10.88
N LEU A 63 10.07 4.08 11.34
CA LEU A 63 8.96 3.28 11.86
C LEU A 63 7.93 2.83 10.81
N ALA A 64 7.91 3.45 9.62
CA ALA A 64 6.87 3.23 8.62
C ALA A 64 6.69 1.74 8.24
N HIS A 65 7.80 0.99 8.19
CA HIS A 65 7.78 -0.43 7.83
C HIS A 65 7.23 -1.35 8.91
N LEU A 66 7.24 -0.93 10.17
CA LEU A 66 6.63 -1.67 11.27
C LEU A 66 5.11 -1.52 11.25
N VAL A 67 4.62 -0.35 10.84
CA VAL A 67 3.19 -0.02 10.84
C VAL A 67 2.51 -0.48 9.56
N LEU A 68 3.08 -0.15 8.39
CA LEU A 68 2.35 -0.29 7.11
C LEU A 68 2.42 -1.70 6.51
N ARG A 69 3.46 -2.46 6.84
CA ARG A 69 3.76 -3.72 6.16
C ARG A 69 2.68 -4.80 6.34
N PRO A 70 2.06 -5.00 7.52
CA PRO A 70 0.95 -5.96 7.65
C PRO A 70 -0.20 -5.69 6.69
N PHE A 71 -0.59 -4.42 6.55
CA PHE A 71 -1.68 -3.99 5.67
C PHE A 71 -1.31 -4.13 4.19
N LEU A 72 -0.12 -3.65 3.81
CA LEU A 72 0.33 -3.68 2.42
C LEU A 72 0.57 -5.11 1.92
N ASP A 73 1.14 -5.99 2.75
CA ASP A 73 1.32 -7.41 2.42
C ASP A 73 -0.05 -8.09 2.22
N ALA A 74 -1.03 -7.81 3.09
CA ALA A 74 -2.37 -8.36 2.97
C ALA A 74 -3.09 -7.87 1.70
N TYR A 75 -2.98 -6.58 1.42
CA TYR A 75 -3.52 -5.95 0.22
C TYR A 75 -2.85 -6.50 -1.04
N HIS A 76 -1.55 -6.78 -0.98
CA HIS A 76 -0.79 -7.31 -2.12
C HIS A 76 -1.27 -8.71 -2.50
N ILE A 77 -1.53 -9.57 -1.52
CA ILE A 77 -2.13 -10.89 -1.77
C ILE A 77 -3.48 -10.75 -2.48
N VAL A 78 -4.37 -9.90 -1.96
CA VAL A 78 -5.70 -9.69 -2.56
C VAL A 78 -5.60 -9.10 -3.96
N ALA A 79 -4.72 -8.13 -4.18
CA ALA A 79 -4.56 -7.50 -5.49
C ALA A 79 -3.92 -8.43 -6.53
N ASP A 80 -2.93 -9.23 -6.13
CA ASP A 80 -2.33 -10.29 -6.96
C ASP A 80 -3.40 -11.30 -7.40
N ARG A 81 -4.24 -11.76 -6.46
CA ARG A 81 -5.34 -12.67 -6.75
C ARG A 81 -6.41 -12.04 -7.65
N LEU A 82 -6.75 -10.77 -7.45
CA LEU A 82 -7.67 -10.04 -8.32
C LEU A 82 -7.10 -9.94 -9.74
N ALA A 83 -5.83 -9.57 -9.89
CA ALA A 83 -5.19 -9.49 -11.20
C ALA A 83 -5.19 -10.85 -11.93
N ALA A 84 -4.91 -11.94 -11.20
CA ALA A 84 -4.95 -13.29 -11.73
C ALA A 84 -6.36 -13.75 -12.16
N LEU A 85 -7.42 -13.23 -11.51
CA LEU A 85 -8.81 -13.50 -11.88
C LEU A 85 -9.21 -12.84 -13.22
N GLY A 86 -8.45 -11.85 -13.70
CA GLY A 86 -8.74 -11.17 -14.96
C GLY A 86 -10.07 -10.41 -14.90
N ASP A 87 -10.98 -10.66 -15.83
CA ASP A 87 -12.32 -10.08 -15.90
C ASP A 87 -13.41 -11.02 -15.36
N GLU A 88 -13.05 -12.17 -14.79
CA GLU A 88 -14.01 -13.12 -14.23
C GLU A 88 -14.72 -12.57 -12.99
N SER A 89 -15.93 -13.09 -12.76
CA SER A 89 -16.72 -12.79 -11.58
C SER A 89 -16.08 -13.37 -10.32
N LEU A 90 -16.26 -12.66 -9.21
CA LEU A 90 -15.65 -12.99 -7.93
C LEU A 90 -16.68 -13.61 -6.98
N ASP A 91 -16.45 -14.84 -6.55
CA ASP A 91 -17.09 -15.40 -5.35
C ASP A 91 -16.24 -15.01 -4.13
N GLU A 92 -16.78 -14.14 -3.27
CA GLU A 92 -16.04 -13.56 -2.16
C GLU A 92 -15.48 -14.62 -1.19
N ASN A 93 -16.24 -15.67 -0.89
CA ASN A 93 -15.80 -16.69 0.06
C ASN A 93 -14.71 -17.58 -0.54
N ALA A 94 -14.90 -18.02 -1.79
CA ALA A 94 -13.90 -18.82 -2.47
C ALA A 94 -12.60 -18.04 -2.67
N PHE A 95 -12.72 -16.78 -3.10
CA PHE A 95 -11.60 -15.87 -3.32
C PHE A 95 -10.80 -15.60 -2.05
N LEU A 96 -11.47 -15.31 -0.93
CA LEU A 96 -10.78 -15.05 0.35
C LEU A 96 -10.07 -16.28 0.89
N ASN A 97 -10.65 -17.48 0.73
CA ASN A 97 -9.99 -18.73 1.09
C ASN A 97 -8.73 -18.96 0.24
N GLU A 98 -8.79 -18.61 -1.04
CA GLU A 98 -7.65 -18.73 -1.92
C GLU A 98 -6.53 -17.73 -1.57
N CYS A 99 -6.89 -16.52 -1.13
CA CYS A 99 -5.94 -15.55 -0.58
C CYS A 99 -5.24 -16.09 0.69
N LEU A 100 -5.94 -16.83 1.55
CA LEU A 100 -5.32 -17.45 2.73
C LEU A 100 -4.27 -18.50 2.34
N GLU A 101 -4.59 -19.35 1.37
CA GLU A 101 -3.65 -20.36 0.87
C GLU A 101 -2.45 -19.72 0.17
N LEU A 102 -2.66 -18.69 -0.65
CA LEU A 102 -1.56 -17.93 -1.26
C LEU A 102 -0.70 -17.25 -0.19
N GLY A 103 -1.33 -16.61 0.80
CA GLY A 103 -0.64 -15.96 1.91
C GLY A 103 0.25 -16.94 2.67
N LYS A 104 -0.21 -18.17 2.89
CA LYS A 104 0.59 -19.22 3.52
C LYS A 104 1.80 -19.62 2.67
N GLN A 105 1.64 -19.69 1.35
CA GLN A 105 2.76 -19.95 0.44
C GLN A 105 3.77 -18.80 0.47
N TRP A 106 3.31 -17.56 0.44
CA TRP A 106 4.18 -16.37 0.48
C TRP A 106 4.90 -16.23 1.82
N GLU A 107 4.25 -16.61 2.92
CA GLU A 107 4.87 -16.71 4.25
C GLU A 107 6.05 -17.69 4.24
N LEU A 108 5.83 -18.91 3.72
CA LEU A 108 6.88 -19.94 3.60
C LEU A 108 8.03 -19.50 2.69
N GLN A 109 7.73 -18.71 1.65
CA GLN A 109 8.72 -18.12 0.75
C GLN A 109 9.37 -16.84 1.30
N ARG A 110 9.01 -16.39 2.51
CA ARG A 110 9.45 -15.12 3.13
C ARG A 110 9.16 -13.88 2.26
N ARG A 111 8.09 -13.94 1.47
CA ARG A 111 7.61 -12.83 0.63
C ARG A 111 6.76 -11.81 1.40
N ILE A 112 6.14 -12.24 2.50
CA ILE A 112 5.45 -11.37 3.47
C ILE A 112 6.20 -11.37 4.80
N ALA A 113 6.11 -10.29 5.56
CA ALA A 113 6.90 -10.08 6.77
C ALA A 113 6.47 -10.94 7.95
N SER A 114 5.17 -11.20 8.07
CA SER A 114 4.56 -11.74 9.27
C SER A 114 3.31 -12.54 8.93
N ALA A 115 3.02 -13.55 9.76
CA ALA A 115 1.75 -14.28 9.72
C ALA A 115 0.55 -13.36 10.02
N GLU A 116 0.79 -12.22 10.68
CA GLU A 116 -0.22 -11.18 10.95
C GLU A 116 -0.82 -10.59 9.66
N SER A 117 -0.02 -10.54 8.58
CA SER A 117 -0.49 -10.11 7.26
C SER A 117 -1.49 -11.10 6.63
N ARG A 118 -1.54 -12.35 7.12
CA ARG A 118 -2.49 -13.40 6.69
C ARG A 118 -3.74 -13.36 7.58
N SER A 119 -4.39 -12.19 7.62
CA SER A 119 -5.60 -11.97 8.39
C SER A 119 -6.82 -11.87 7.48
N MET A 120 -7.86 -12.66 7.79
CA MET A 120 -9.16 -12.58 7.11
C MET A 120 -9.77 -11.17 7.23
N GLU A 121 -9.52 -10.48 8.35
CA GLU A 121 -10.00 -9.11 8.54
C GLU A 121 -9.33 -8.14 7.56
N LEU A 122 -7.99 -8.23 7.42
CA LEU A 122 -7.22 -7.39 6.49
C LEU A 122 -7.54 -7.70 5.02
N PHE A 123 -7.86 -8.95 4.69
CA PHE A 123 -8.30 -9.29 3.33
C PHE A 123 -9.68 -8.70 3.01
N LYS A 124 -10.59 -8.68 3.99
CA LYS A 124 -11.91 -8.07 3.81
C LYS A 124 -11.81 -6.55 3.65
N THR A 125 -10.92 -5.88 4.36
CA THR A 125 -10.69 -4.44 4.17
C THR A 125 -10.00 -4.13 2.83
N ALA A 126 -9.07 -4.97 2.37
CA ALA A 126 -8.51 -4.89 1.03
C ALA A 126 -9.58 -5.05 -0.07
N LEU A 127 -10.46 -6.05 0.05
CA LEU A 127 -11.59 -6.22 -0.86
C LEU A 127 -12.58 -5.05 -0.80
N ARG A 128 -12.78 -4.45 0.38
CA ARG A 128 -13.59 -3.23 0.51
C ARG A 128 -12.98 -2.07 -0.28
N LEU A 129 -11.65 -1.92 -0.27
CA LEU A 129 -10.98 -0.96 -1.15
C LEU A 129 -11.19 -1.29 -2.63
N ALA A 130 -10.98 -2.55 -3.01
CA ALA A 130 -11.15 -3.00 -4.39
C ALA A 130 -12.58 -2.74 -4.88
N ARG A 131 -13.59 -3.04 -4.07
CA ARG A 131 -15.01 -2.75 -4.37
C ARG A 131 -15.28 -1.26 -4.48
N HIS A 132 -14.73 -0.43 -3.59
CA HIS A 132 -14.82 1.03 -3.71
C HIS A 132 -14.22 1.54 -5.04
N ARG A 133 -13.19 0.85 -5.55
CA ARG A 133 -12.57 1.15 -6.86
C ARG A 133 -13.21 0.41 -8.03
N GLU A 134 -14.39 -0.21 -7.79
CA GLU A 134 -15.18 -0.97 -8.77
C GLU A 134 -14.43 -2.15 -9.40
N LEU A 135 -13.49 -2.74 -8.67
CA LEU A 135 -12.67 -3.86 -9.14
C LEU A 135 -13.32 -5.23 -8.86
N VAL A 136 -14.45 -5.25 -8.17
CA VAL A 136 -15.17 -6.49 -7.80
C VAL A 136 -16.49 -6.59 -8.58
N ASP A 137 -17.33 -5.56 -8.43
CA ASP A 137 -18.70 -5.53 -8.97
C ASP A 137 -18.88 -4.46 -10.09
N GLY A 138 -17.78 -4.08 -10.75
CA GLY A 138 -17.78 -3.01 -11.76
C GLY A 138 -18.53 -3.40 -13.05
N SER A 139 -19.24 -2.42 -13.65
CA SER A 139 -20.06 -2.63 -14.85
C SER A 139 -19.29 -2.64 -16.17
N ASP A 140 -18.02 -2.20 -16.17
CA ASP A 140 -17.16 -2.15 -17.36
C ASP A 140 -16.18 -3.34 -17.36
N SER A 141 -16.65 -4.47 -17.89
CA SER A 141 -15.86 -5.71 -17.96
C SER A 141 -14.66 -5.59 -18.90
N GLU A 142 -14.74 -4.73 -19.92
CA GLU A 142 -13.75 -4.65 -21.00
C GLU A 142 -12.38 -4.11 -20.51
N GLN A 143 -12.39 -3.34 -19.42
CA GLN A 143 -11.16 -2.82 -18.78
C GLN A 143 -10.89 -3.40 -17.39
N LEU A 144 -11.74 -4.30 -16.89
CA LEU A 144 -11.66 -4.79 -15.52
C LEU A 144 -10.32 -5.52 -15.24
N ALA A 145 -9.91 -6.42 -16.12
CA ALA A 145 -8.63 -7.14 -16.00
C ALA A 145 -7.45 -6.18 -15.91
N LYS A 146 -7.44 -5.15 -16.77
CA LYS A 146 -6.39 -4.12 -16.78
C LYS A 146 -6.38 -3.31 -15.48
N ARG A 147 -7.54 -2.87 -15.00
CA ARG A 147 -7.67 -2.10 -13.75
C ARG A 147 -7.26 -2.92 -12.52
N ARG A 148 -7.56 -4.23 -12.50
CA ARG A 148 -7.10 -5.15 -11.45
C ARG A 148 -5.57 -5.30 -11.49
N GLN A 149 -4.96 -5.37 -12.67
CA GLN A 149 -3.50 -5.37 -12.82
C GLN A 149 -2.87 -4.04 -12.34
N GLU A 150 -3.42 -2.90 -12.75
CA GLU A 150 -2.93 -1.57 -12.30
C GLU A 150 -3.00 -1.44 -10.77
N PHE A 151 -4.06 -1.97 -10.15
CA PHE A 151 -4.20 -2.02 -8.69
C PHE A 151 -3.14 -2.90 -8.02
N ALA A 152 -2.83 -4.07 -8.60
CA ALA A 152 -1.75 -4.94 -8.13
C ALA A 152 -0.39 -4.24 -8.23
N ASP A 153 -0.11 -3.55 -9.34
CA ASP A 153 1.15 -2.84 -9.56
C ASP A 153 1.34 -1.67 -8.59
N GLU A 154 0.27 -0.94 -8.26
CA GLU A 154 0.26 0.14 -7.25
C GLU A 154 0.62 -0.42 -5.87
N ILE A 155 -0.05 -1.48 -5.43
CA ILE A 155 0.20 -2.10 -4.12
C ILE A 155 1.60 -2.73 -4.06
N ALA A 156 2.02 -3.42 -5.12
CA ALA A 156 3.36 -3.99 -5.21
C ALA A 156 4.43 -2.89 -5.10
N THR A 157 4.18 -1.72 -5.69
CA THR A 157 5.08 -0.56 -5.59
C THR A 157 5.12 0.01 -4.17
N ALA A 158 3.97 0.19 -3.50
CA ALA A 158 3.92 0.62 -2.11
C ALA A 158 4.65 -0.36 -1.19
N THR A 159 4.41 -1.66 -1.36
CA THR A 159 5.04 -2.75 -0.58
C THR A 159 6.56 -2.75 -0.77
N ARG A 160 7.05 -2.64 -2.02
CA ARG A 160 8.50 -2.56 -2.29
C ARG A 160 9.16 -1.36 -1.62
N ARG A 161 8.52 -0.19 -1.61
CA ARG A 161 9.06 1.02 -0.98
C ARG A 161 9.13 0.89 0.53
N VAL A 162 8.11 0.32 1.15
CA VAL A 162 8.12 0.03 2.60
C VAL A 162 9.19 -1.00 2.95
N ASN A 163 9.40 -2.01 2.11
CA ASN A 163 10.50 -2.96 2.29
C ASN A 163 11.88 -2.29 2.15
N ALA A 164 12.05 -1.33 1.23
CA ALA A 164 13.28 -0.58 1.12
C ALA A 164 13.59 0.23 2.40
N ILE A 165 12.56 0.81 3.04
CA ILE A 165 12.71 1.47 4.35
C ILE A 165 13.10 0.45 5.44
N ALA A 166 12.53 -0.76 5.42
CA ALA A 166 12.90 -1.81 6.36
C ALA A 166 14.38 -2.24 6.22
N GLU A 167 14.89 -2.34 5.00
CA GLU A 167 16.29 -2.66 4.76
C GLU A 167 17.22 -1.52 5.18
N LEU A 168 16.83 -0.26 4.97
CA LEU A 168 17.58 0.90 5.49
C LEU A 168 17.62 0.88 7.02
N ALA A 169 16.49 0.62 7.69
CA ALA A 169 16.40 0.57 9.14
C ALA A 169 17.25 -0.55 9.77
N ARG A 170 17.49 -1.65 9.03
CA ARG A 170 18.37 -2.75 9.47
C ARG A 170 19.86 -2.44 9.28
N ALA A 171 20.18 -1.50 8.40
CA ALA A 171 21.55 -1.09 8.11
C ALA A 171 22.04 0.06 9.02
N GLN A 172 21.11 0.71 9.74
CA GLN A 172 21.38 1.73 10.75
C GLN A 172 21.74 1.13 12.12
#